data_AF-A0A164T8S3-F1
#
_entry.id   AF-A0A164T8S3-F1
#
_cell.length_a   1.000
_cell.length_b   1.000
_cell.length_c   1.000
_cell.angle_alpha   90.00
_cell.angle_beta   90.00
_cell.angle_gamma   90.00
#
_symmetry.space_group_name_H-M   'P 1'
#
loop_
_entity.id
_entity.type
_entity.pdbx_description
1 polymer ?
#
loop_
_entity_poly.entity_id
_entity_poly.type
_entity_poly.pdbx_seq_one_letter_code
_entity_poly.pdbx_strand_id
1 'polypeptide(L)'
;MRNLSAAILVLFLLFTITRNGMKSANGARVCGVVIKLPGQGCDENECNKLCVLQHGGATGRAARGYCNPSSQCVCFYACDGTNKCCIGG
;
A
#
# COMPACT_ATOMS: atom_id res chain seq x y z
N MET A 1 -0.66 -44.21 26.27
CA MET A 1 -0.65 -43.81 24.84
C MET A 1 -1.94 -43.05 24.45
N ARG A 2 -2.22 -41.88 25.05
CA ARG A 2 -3.44 -41.09 24.75
C ARG A 2 -3.17 -39.60 24.45
N ASN A 3 -1.89 -39.21 24.37
CA ASN A 3 -1.49 -37.80 24.19
C ASN A 3 -0.93 -37.50 22.78
N LEU A 4 -0.76 -38.51 21.92
CA LEU A 4 -0.21 -38.32 20.57
C LEU A 4 -1.23 -37.70 19.59
N SER A 5 -2.54 -37.96 19.77
CA SER A 5 -3.59 -37.51 18.84
C SER A 5 -3.83 -35.99 18.89
N ALA A 6 -3.68 -35.36 20.06
CA ALA A 6 -3.88 -33.92 20.19
C ALA A 6 -2.76 -33.12 19.52
N ALA A 7 -1.51 -33.59 19.62
CA ALA A 7 -0.36 -32.93 19.01
C ALA A 7 -0.45 -32.91 17.47
N ILE A 8 -0.95 -33.98 16.87
CA ILE A 8 -1.10 -34.09 15.41
C ILE A 8 -2.18 -33.13 14.89
N LEU A 9 -3.29 -33.00 15.62
CA LEU A 9 -4.35 -32.03 15.29
C LEU A 9 -3.86 -30.58 15.36
N VAL A 10 -3.05 -30.25 16.37
CA VAL A 10 -2.45 -28.91 16.51
C VAL A 10 -1.46 -28.63 15.38
N LEU A 11 -0.63 -29.60 14.99
CA LEU A 11 0.28 -29.47 13.86
C LEU A 11 -0.45 -29.30 12.52
N PHE A 12 -1.55 -30.02 12.30
CA PHE A 12 -2.38 -29.86 11.09
C PHE A 12 -3.05 -28.48 11.02
N LEU A 13 -3.52 -27.96 12.16
CA LEU A 13 -4.07 -26.60 12.24
C LEU A 13 -3.00 -25.54 11.96
N LEU A 14 -1.78 -25.69 12.48
CA LEU A 14 -0.69 -24.77 12.19
C LEU A 14 -0.26 -24.80 10.70
N PHE A 15 -0.26 -25.98 10.07
CA PHE A 15 0.05 -26.11 8.64
C PHE A 15 -1.03 -25.53 7.71
N THR A 16 -2.29 -25.51 8.13
CA THR A 16 -3.37 -24.91 7.34
C THR A 16 -3.43 -23.38 7.49
N ILE A 17 -3.08 -22.83 8.66
CA ILE A 17 -3.04 -21.38 8.88
C ILE A 17 -1.88 -20.73 8.11
N THR A 18 -0.73 -21.40 8.01
CA THR A 18 0.45 -20.88 7.30
C THR A 18 0.29 -20.84 5.77
N ARG A 19 -0.75 -21.48 5.20
CA ARG A 19 -1.08 -21.40 3.76
C ARG A 19 -2.11 -20.34 3.41
N ASN A 20 -2.69 -19.63 4.37
CA ASN A 20 -3.41 -18.40 4.07
C ASN A 20 -2.43 -17.25 3.87
N GLY A 21 -1.58 -17.39 2.84
CA GLY A 21 -0.98 -16.23 2.23
C GLY A 21 -2.13 -15.32 1.84
N MET A 22 -2.19 -14.13 2.45
CA MET A 22 -3.15 -13.09 2.12
C MET A 22 -2.89 -12.65 0.67
N LYS A 23 -3.40 -13.43 -0.28
CA LYS A 23 -3.50 -13.05 -1.67
C LYS A 23 -4.60 -11.99 -1.69
N SER A 24 -4.19 -10.72 -1.66
CA SER A 24 -5.08 -9.62 -2.01
C SER A 24 -5.77 -10.01 -3.32
N ALA A 25 -7.08 -10.26 -3.25
CA ALA A 25 -7.86 -10.78 -4.36
C ALA A 25 -7.94 -9.81 -5.56
N ASN A 26 -7.40 -8.61 -5.42
CA ASN A 26 -7.18 -7.66 -6.49
C ASN A 26 -5.70 -7.25 -6.49
N GLY A 27 -4.99 -7.53 -7.58
CA GLY A 27 -3.56 -7.28 -7.79
C GLY A 27 -3.13 -5.80 -7.83
N ALA A 28 -3.76 -4.94 -7.02
CA ALA A 28 -3.34 -3.56 -6.84
C ALA A 28 -2.04 -3.52 -6.03
N ARG A 29 -0.93 -3.15 -6.68
CA ARG A 29 0.32 -2.82 -5.99
C ARG A 29 0.22 -1.42 -5.42
N VAL A 30 0.99 -1.14 -4.37
CA VAL A 30 1.13 0.23 -3.84
C VAL A 30 2.45 0.78 -4.33
N CYS A 31 2.41 1.92 -5.02
CA CYS A 31 3.58 2.66 -5.49
C CYS A 31 3.80 3.89 -4.61
N GLY A 32 5.06 4.33 -4.51
CA GLY A 32 5.46 5.51 -3.74
C GLY A 32 6.31 6.46 -4.58
N VAL A 33 6.05 7.77 -4.51
CA VAL A 33 6.89 8.80 -5.16
C VAL A 33 7.07 10.00 -4.23
N VAL A 34 8.23 10.65 -4.29
CA VAL A 34 8.50 11.90 -3.58
C VAL A 34 8.24 13.06 -4.53
N ILE A 35 7.40 14.01 -4.13
CA ILE A 35 7.13 15.24 -4.87
C ILE A 35 7.71 16.45 -4.10
N LYS A 36 8.25 17.40 -4.85
CA LYS A 36 8.71 18.68 -4.29
C LYS A 36 7.54 19.65 -4.27
N LEU A 37 7.17 20.11 -3.08
CA LEU A 37 6.19 21.18 -2.93
C LEU A 37 6.87 22.55 -3.19
N PRO A 38 6.23 23.47 -3.91
CA PRO A 38 6.74 24.82 -4.09
C PRO A 38 6.57 25.61 -2.78
N GLY A 39 7.61 25.68 -1.96
CA GLY A 39 7.58 26.41 -0.69
C GLY A 39 8.62 25.91 0.33
N GLN A 40 8.90 26.71 1.36
CA GLN A 40 9.76 26.30 2.48
C GLN A 40 8.99 25.40 3.45
N GLY A 41 8.76 24.15 3.07
CA GLY A 41 8.20 23.14 3.98
C GLY A 41 7.15 22.26 3.34
N CYS A 42 6.98 21.06 3.91
CA CYS A 42 5.91 20.17 3.53
C CYS A 42 4.69 20.42 4.42
N ASP A 43 3.59 20.85 3.82
CA ASP A 43 2.27 20.88 4.46
C ASP A 43 1.54 19.57 4.16
N GLU A 44 1.06 18.87 5.19
CA GLU A 44 0.43 17.55 5.02
C GLU A 44 -0.86 17.62 4.21
N ASN A 45 -1.64 18.70 4.39
CA ASN A 45 -2.92 18.85 3.71
C ASN A 45 -2.71 19.12 2.22
N GLU A 46 -1.77 20.00 1.89
CA GLU A 46 -1.38 20.31 0.51
C GLU A 46 -0.70 19.12 -0.16
N CYS A 47 0.19 18.43 0.55
CA CYS A 47 0.80 17.18 0.10
C CYS A 47 -0.28 16.14 -0.26
N ASN A 48 -1.20 15.88 0.66
CA ASN A 48 -2.26 14.90 0.43
C ASN A 48 -3.19 15.31 -0.72
N LYS A 49 -3.61 16.58 -0.80
CA LYS A 49 -4.43 17.08 -1.91
C LYS A 49 -3.74 16.88 -3.26
N LEU A 50 -2.45 17.21 -3.36
CA LEU A 50 -1.69 17.02 -4.59
C LEU A 50 -1.54 15.55 -4.96
N CYS A 51 -1.23 14.68 -4.00
CA CYS A 51 -1.12 13.25 -4.25
C CYS A 51 -2.44 12.63 -4.71
N VAL A 52 -3.57 13.02 -4.09
CA VAL A 52 -4.91 12.58 -4.49
C VAL A 52 -5.26 13.10 -5.88
N LEU A 53 -4.97 14.37 -6.17
CA LEU A 53 -5.24 14.98 -7.46
C LEU A 53 -4.43 14.31 -8.59
N GLN A 54 -3.14 14.06 -8.38
CA GLN A 54 -2.24 13.51 -9.39
C GLN A 54 -2.39 12.00 -9.59
N HIS A 55 -2.63 11.25 -8.52
CA HIS A 55 -2.59 9.78 -8.57
C HIS A 55 -3.93 9.10 -8.28
N GLY A 56 -4.84 9.76 -7.56
CA GLY A 56 -6.15 9.20 -7.22
C GLY A 56 -7.26 9.60 -8.20
N GLY A 57 -7.18 10.81 -8.75
CA GLY A 57 -8.26 11.46 -9.51
C GLY A 57 -8.78 10.67 -10.71
N ALA A 58 -8.01 10.64 -11.82
CA ALA A 58 -8.52 10.19 -13.12
C ALA A 58 -8.92 8.70 -13.19
N THR A 59 -8.43 7.89 -12.25
CA THR A 59 -8.65 6.43 -12.25
C THR A 59 -9.47 5.95 -11.05
N GLY A 60 -9.93 6.86 -10.18
CA GLY A 60 -10.67 6.53 -8.95
C GLY A 60 -9.87 5.67 -7.96
N ARG A 61 -8.53 5.75 -8.03
CA ARG A 61 -7.64 4.90 -7.25
C ARG A 61 -7.37 5.52 -5.88
N ALA A 62 -7.16 4.67 -4.88
CA ALA A 62 -6.73 5.13 -3.57
C ALA A 62 -5.34 5.77 -3.68
N ALA A 63 -5.23 7.04 -3.28
CA ALA A 63 -3.99 7.77 -3.16
C ALA A 63 -3.97 8.55 -1.84
N ARG A 64 -2.79 8.71 -1.25
CA ARG A 64 -2.55 9.51 -0.04
C ARG A 64 -1.19 10.18 -0.09
N GLY A 65 -1.10 11.38 0.46
CA GLY A 65 0.15 12.11 0.65
C GLY A 65 0.46 12.30 2.14
N TYR A 66 1.74 12.31 2.48
CA TYR A 66 2.23 12.61 3.82
C TYR A 66 3.61 13.28 3.76
N CYS A 67 3.94 14.04 4.79
CA CYS A 67 5.24 14.66 4.91
C CYS A 67 6.22 13.71 5.60
N ASN A 68 7.38 13.49 4.98
CA ASN A 68 8.44 12.71 5.62
C ASN A 68 9.24 13.57 6.62
N PRO A 69 10.08 12.95 7.48
CA PRO A 69 10.90 13.69 8.45
C PRO A 69 11.88 14.69 7.81
N SER A 70 12.21 14.53 6.53
CA SER A 70 13.04 15.46 5.76
C SER A 70 12.23 16.61 5.15
N SER A 71 10.99 16.82 5.58
CA SER A 71 10.07 17.84 5.04
C SER A 71 9.82 17.72 3.54
N GLN A 72 9.76 16.49 3.02
CA GLN A 72 9.41 16.18 1.64
C GLN A 72 8.02 15.56 1.59
N CYS A 73 7.24 15.90 0.56
CA CYS A 73 5.94 15.29 0.34
C CYS A 73 6.11 13.93 -0.34
N VAL A 74 5.50 12.90 0.21
CA VAL A 74 5.55 11.54 -0.32
C VAL A 74 4.14 11.07 -0.61
N CYS A 75 3.90 10.61 -1.84
CA CYS A 75 2.62 10.09 -2.29
C CYS A 75 2.66 8.57 -2.35
N PHE A 76 1.66 7.92 -1.76
CA PHE A 76 1.34 6.52 -1.97
C PHE A 76 0.06 6.35 -2.77
N TYR A 77 0.05 5.46 -3.75
CA TYR A 77 -1.13 5.22 -4.58
C TYR A 77 -1.18 3.80 -5.14
N ALA A 78 -2.39 3.35 -5.49
CA ALA A 78 -2.58 2.07 -6.16
C ALA A 78 -2.05 2.11 -7.61
N CYS A 79 -1.20 1.14 -7.97
CA CYS A 79 -0.59 0.98 -9.28
C CYS A 79 -0.69 -0.47 -9.76
N ASP A 80 -0.59 -0.67 -11.07
CA ASP A 80 -0.72 -1.97 -11.75
C ASP A 80 0.62 -2.69 -11.95
N GLY A 81 1.70 -2.19 -11.33
CA GLY A 81 3.00 -2.84 -11.32
C GLY A 81 3.93 -2.46 -12.46
N THR A 82 3.49 -1.58 -13.37
CA THR A 82 4.42 -0.70 -14.06
C THR A 82 4.59 0.53 -13.18
N ASN A 83 5.82 0.94 -12.87
CA ASN A 83 6.11 2.17 -12.10
C ASN A 83 5.63 3.46 -12.81
N LYS A 84 4.79 3.34 -13.84
CA LYS A 84 4.21 4.44 -14.56
C LYS A 84 2.86 4.72 -13.92
N CYS A 85 2.77 5.88 -13.27
CA CYS A 85 1.49 6.52 -13.01
C CYS A 85 0.61 6.33 -14.24
N CYS A 86 -0.60 5.80 -14.06
CA CYS A 86 -1.59 5.75 -15.13
C CYS A 86 -2.07 7.16 -15.40
N ILE A 87 -1.25 7.94 -16.09
CA ILE A 87 -1.68 9.15 -16.77
C ILE A 87 -2.38 8.65 -18.04
N GLY A 88 -3.71 8.66 -17.99
CA GLY A 88 -4.65 8.65 -19.11
C GLY A 88 -4.32 7.77 -20.33
N GLY A 89 -5.08 6.68 -20.47
CA GLY A 89 -5.45 6.11 -21.77
C GLY A 89 -6.96 6.04 -21.82
#